data_AF-A0A6A4H9J9-F1
#
_entry.id   AF-A0A6A4H9J9-F1
#
_cell.length_a   1.000
_cell.length_b   1.000
_cell.length_c   1.000
_cell.angle_alpha   90.00
_cell.angle_beta   90.00
_cell.angle_gamma   90.00
#
_symmetry.space_group_name_H-M   'P 1'
#
loop_
_entity.id
_entity.type
_entity.pdbx_description
1 polymer ?
#
loop_
_entity_poly.entity_id
_entity_poly.type
_entity_poly.pdbx_seq_one_letter_code
_entity_poly.pdbx_strand_id
1 'polypeptide(L)'
;MKTSSILLGLTFAAVSVSAAPRFGGQAAKGTAATASNSTAAAATASNSTATATTNNASAGTAAASTGSGAATDATSVGALSTTDITTNATADSTDAQSSLLLDPSVIATGFLQNGQSGTPEAGQVASLTSNNNFINYCLTQNVPITNGLQLLGGSCNPAPIGTIPAVTEMPSAKFSNPANGDTIPANTDFTITMNVNNLITGNFVNADESYFAAPQQVDATSGQIIGHTHVVMELLSDLGQTTPTNPQVFAFFKGVDAAAVNGAVTVDVTSGVPDGAYRLCSINSSSNHQPVIVAVAQHGALDDCVYFTASGDAAANTTAQQATEPCCSTAAVTTAGESGSTRAWSRCRTTGGDGDCN
;
A
#
# COMPACT_ATOMS: atom_id res chain seq x y z
N MET A 1 71.44 29.37 -4.04
CA MET A 1 70.02 28.96 -3.99
C MET A 1 69.87 27.97 -2.85
N LYS A 2 69.28 28.38 -1.72
CA LYS A 2 69.08 27.54 -0.53
C LYS A 2 67.60 27.20 -0.44
N THR A 3 67.29 25.91 -0.52
CA THR A 3 65.97 25.31 -0.37
C THR A 3 65.62 25.18 1.12
N SER A 4 64.45 25.69 1.52
CA SER A 4 63.83 25.40 2.82
C SER A 4 62.62 24.51 2.60
N SER A 5 62.65 23.33 3.23
CA SER A 5 61.52 22.40 3.31
C SER A 5 60.80 22.63 4.64
N ILE A 6 59.50 22.92 4.58
CA ILE A 6 58.62 23.03 5.74
C ILE A 6 57.92 21.68 5.92
N LEU A 7 58.13 21.07 7.09
CA LEU A 7 57.52 19.81 7.52
C LEU A 7 56.28 20.17 8.38
N LEU A 8 55.08 19.85 7.91
CA LEU A 8 53.83 20.04 8.65
C LEU A 8 53.39 18.69 9.20
N GLY A 9 53.45 18.53 10.53
CA GLY A 9 52.99 17.34 11.23
C GLY A 9 51.47 17.32 11.38
N LEU A 10 50.83 16.26 10.87
CA LEU A 10 49.44 15.93 11.16
C LEU A 10 49.38 15.01 12.38
N THR A 11 48.75 15.47 13.46
CA THR A 11 48.33 14.66 14.60
C THR A 11 46.94 14.09 14.36
N PHE A 12 46.83 12.77 14.30
CA PHE A 12 45.54 12.06 14.30
C PHE A 12 45.03 11.90 15.74
N ALA A 13 43.86 12.48 16.03
CA ALA A 13 43.11 12.20 17.25
C ALA A 13 42.17 11.01 17.01
N ALA A 14 42.31 9.95 17.82
CA ALA A 14 41.43 8.80 17.81
C ALA A 14 40.10 9.14 18.49
N VAL A 15 38.98 8.93 17.78
CA VAL A 15 37.64 8.97 18.37
C VAL A 15 37.23 7.54 18.69
N SER A 16 37.10 7.25 19.98
CA SER A 16 36.54 6.03 20.54
C SER A 16 35.00 6.05 20.42
N VAL A 17 34.43 5.06 19.74
CA VAL A 17 32.98 4.82 19.68
C VAL A 17 32.56 3.97 20.88
N SER A 18 31.73 4.54 21.75
CA SER A 18 31.08 3.83 22.85
C SER A 18 29.78 3.18 22.36
N ALA A 19 29.65 1.87 22.53
CA ALA A 19 28.47 1.09 22.21
C ALA A 19 27.33 1.33 23.22
N ALA A 20 26.10 1.49 22.73
CA ALA A 20 24.87 1.48 23.52
C ALA A 20 24.27 0.05 23.61
N PRO A 21 23.44 -0.26 24.62
CA PRO A 21 23.20 -1.62 25.07
C PRO A 21 22.15 -2.37 24.23
N ARG A 22 22.41 -3.67 24.06
CA ARG A 22 21.47 -4.65 23.52
C ARG A 22 20.50 -5.10 24.62
N PHE A 23 19.20 -4.92 24.41
CA PHE A 23 18.19 -5.62 25.19
C PHE A 23 18.05 -7.05 24.66
N GLY A 24 18.37 -8.02 25.52
CA GLY A 24 18.22 -9.45 25.26
C GLY A 24 16.86 -9.96 25.70
N GLY A 25 16.24 -10.78 24.85
CA GLY A 25 15.18 -11.71 25.21
C GLY A 25 15.57 -13.10 24.74
N GLN A 26 16.03 -13.94 25.66
CA GLN A 26 16.30 -15.36 25.45
C GLN A 26 14.98 -16.14 25.59
N ALA A 27 14.74 -17.10 24.68
CA ALA A 27 14.00 -18.31 25.00
C ALA A 27 14.60 -19.48 24.22
N ALA A 28 15.24 -20.40 24.95
CA ALA A 28 15.85 -21.61 24.44
C ALA A 28 15.00 -22.84 24.79
N LYS A 29 14.90 -23.75 23.80
CA LYS A 29 14.84 -25.22 23.86
C LYS A 29 13.97 -25.94 24.90
N GLY A 30 13.11 -26.82 24.37
CA GLY A 30 12.70 -28.07 25.01
C GLY A 30 12.60 -29.21 23.99
N THR A 31 13.62 -30.07 23.93
CA THR A 31 13.63 -31.37 23.24
C THR A 31 12.95 -32.44 24.11
N ALA A 32 12.17 -33.33 23.51
CA ALA A 32 11.92 -34.67 24.03
C ALA A 32 11.75 -35.67 22.89
N ALA A 33 12.71 -36.58 22.79
CA ALA A 33 12.62 -37.81 22.01
C ALA A 33 11.83 -38.87 22.81
N THR A 34 11.07 -39.72 22.14
CA THR A 34 10.72 -41.05 22.66
C THR A 34 10.67 -42.04 21.51
N ALA A 35 11.52 -43.05 21.60
CA ALA A 35 11.54 -44.23 20.76
C ALA A 35 10.73 -45.36 21.41
N SER A 36 10.08 -46.21 20.61
CA SER A 36 9.63 -47.60 20.90
C SER A 36 9.03 -48.14 19.59
N ASN A 37 9.76 -48.83 18.71
CA ASN A 37 10.20 -50.24 18.68
C ASN A 37 9.12 -51.30 18.40
N SER A 38 9.42 -52.12 17.38
CA SER A 38 8.97 -53.51 17.08
C SER A 38 7.53 -53.68 16.55
N THR A 39 7.15 -54.55 15.60
CA THR A 39 7.67 -55.80 15.00
C THR A 39 7.14 -55.94 13.55
N ALA A 40 7.95 -56.28 12.54
CA ALA A 40 8.23 -57.61 11.93
C ALA A 40 7.11 -58.31 11.12
N ALA A 41 7.57 -58.93 10.00
CA ALA A 41 6.96 -59.90 9.06
C ALA A 41 6.41 -59.30 7.75
N ALA A 42 7.08 -59.36 6.58
CA ALA A 42 7.70 -60.44 5.79
C ALA A 42 6.70 -61.30 4.98
N ALA A 43 7.11 -61.58 3.73
CA ALA A 43 6.61 -62.54 2.73
C ALA A 43 5.43 -62.08 1.84
N THR A 44 5.34 -62.37 0.53
CA THR A 44 6.23 -62.97 -0.48
C THR A 44 5.58 -62.68 -1.85
N ALA A 45 6.42 -62.58 -2.89
CA ALA A 45 6.08 -62.41 -4.29
C ALA A 45 5.10 -63.47 -4.85
N SER A 46 4.39 -63.11 -5.94
CA SER A 46 4.28 -63.98 -7.11
C SER A 46 3.96 -63.20 -8.38
N ASN A 47 4.84 -63.43 -9.34
CA ASN A 47 4.86 -63.05 -10.74
C ASN A 47 3.74 -63.76 -11.53
N SER A 48 3.25 -63.14 -12.62
CA SER A 48 3.03 -63.77 -13.95
C SER A 48 2.29 -62.82 -14.91
N THR A 49 3.07 -62.31 -15.85
CA THR A 49 2.76 -61.97 -17.25
C THR A 49 1.54 -62.66 -17.89
N ALA A 50 0.73 -61.90 -18.65
CA ALA A 50 0.37 -62.24 -20.03
C ALA A 50 -0.30 -61.06 -20.77
N THR A 51 0.35 -60.67 -21.86
CA THR A 51 -0.06 -59.80 -22.96
C THR A 51 -1.20 -60.42 -23.79
N ALA A 52 -2.18 -59.62 -24.25
CA ALA A 52 -2.66 -59.58 -25.65
C ALA A 52 -3.98 -58.78 -25.82
N THR A 53 -3.86 -57.62 -26.49
CA THR A 53 -4.70 -57.08 -27.58
C THR A 53 -6.23 -57.18 -27.52
N THR A 54 -6.93 -56.04 -27.62
CA THR A 54 -7.58 -55.54 -28.85
C THR A 54 -8.31 -54.21 -28.64
N ASN A 55 -8.34 -53.39 -29.69
CA ASN A 55 -8.88 -52.03 -29.76
C ASN A 55 -10.41 -51.99 -29.84
N ASN A 56 -10.95 -50.87 -29.34
CA ASN A 56 -11.93 -49.97 -29.98
C ASN A 56 -13.35 -49.86 -29.37
N ALA A 57 -13.75 -48.58 -29.28
CA ALA A 57 -15.09 -48.01 -29.25
C ALA A 57 -15.88 -47.94 -27.92
N SER A 58 -15.83 -46.73 -27.35
CA SER A 58 -16.97 -45.85 -27.02
C SER A 58 -18.14 -46.39 -26.18
N ALA A 59 -18.30 -45.83 -24.98
CA ALA A 59 -19.57 -45.24 -24.52
C ALA A 59 -19.33 -44.49 -23.20
N GLY A 60 -19.85 -43.27 -23.11
CA GLY A 60 -19.74 -42.42 -21.93
C GLY A 60 -20.58 -42.92 -20.76
N THR A 61 -20.15 -42.53 -19.57
CA THR A 61 -20.98 -42.49 -18.37
C THR A 61 -20.64 -41.22 -17.59
N ALA A 62 -21.59 -40.29 -17.59
CA ALA A 62 -21.67 -39.24 -16.59
C ALA A 62 -21.81 -39.88 -15.21
N ALA A 63 -21.01 -39.43 -14.25
CA ALA A 63 -21.22 -39.72 -12.84
C ALA A 63 -21.11 -38.39 -12.07
N ALA A 64 -22.27 -37.85 -11.71
CA ALA A 64 -22.39 -36.88 -10.64
C ALA A 64 -22.23 -37.62 -9.29
N SER A 65 -21.44 -37.07 -8.38
CA SER A 65 -21.54 -37.40 -6.97
C SER A 65 -21.24 -36.17 -6.11
N THR A 66 -22.31 -35.66 -5.52
CA THR A 66 -22.34 -34.75 -4.37
C THR A 66 -21.60 -35.34 -3.16
N GLY A 67 -20.79 -34.53 -2.49
CA GLY A 67 -20.15 -34.89 -1.22
C GLY A 67 -19.64 -33.65 -0.48
N SER A 68 -20.50 -33.11 0.38
CA SER A 68 -20.22 -32.08 1.38
C SER A 68 -19.23 -32.55 2.46
N GLY A 69 -18.30 -31.67 2.88
CA GLY A 69 -17.53 -31.92 4.10
C GLY A 69 -16.37 -30.94 4.37
N ALA A 70 -16.58 -30.09 5.37
CA ALA A 70 -15.62 -29.51 6.31
C ALA A 70 -14.51 -28.56 5.80
N ALA A 71 -14.63 -27.30 6.25
CA ALA A 71 -13.56 -26.31 6.27
C ALA A 71 -12.36 -26.84 7.06
N THR A 72 -11.20 -26.85 6.42
CA THR A 72 -9.89 -26.99 7.06
C THR A 72 -9.14 -25.67 6.92
N ASP A 73 -8.66 -25.18 8.06
CA ASP A 73 -7.80 -24.00 8.22
C ASP A 73 -6.83 -23.79 7.06
N ALA A 74 -6.91 -22.61 6.45
CA ALA A 74 -5.95 -22.12 5.48
C ALA A 74 -4.68 -21.65 6.23
N THR A 75 -3.81 -22.59 6.59
CA THR A 75 -2.44 -22.29 7.00
C THR A 75 -1.46 -23.11 6.16
N SER A 76 -1.19 -22.63 4.95
CA SER A 76 0.11 -22.70 4.26
C SER A 76 -0.09 -22.29 2.79
N VAL A 77 0.61 -21.25 2.36
CA VAL A 77 0.90 -21.04 0.93
C VAL A 77 1.73 -22.24 0.46
N GLY A 78 1.05 -23.24 -0.09
CA GLY A 78 1.71 -24.35 -0.76
C GLY A 78 2.53 -23.77 -1.91
N ALA A 79 3.82 -24.10 -1.97
CA ALA A 79 4.59 -23.92 -3.19
C ALA A 79 3.81 -24.60 -4.32
N LEU A 80 3.45 -23.86 -5.36
CA LEU A 80 2.81 -24.43 -6.55
C LEU A 80 3.67 -25.60 -7.01
N SER A 81 3.07 -26.77 -7.08
CA SER A 81 3.71 -27.96 -7.58
C SER A 81 4.05 -27.74 -9.05
N THR A 82 5.08 -28.40 -9.58
CA THR A 82 5.29 -28.52 -11.04
C THR A 82 4.07 -29.13 -11.75
N THR A 83 3.15 -29.74 -10.99
CA THR A 83 1.84 -30.22 -11.44
C THR A 83 0.81 -29.10 -11.59
N ASP A 84 0.86 -28.03 -10.79
CA ASP A 84 -0.08 -26.89 -10.89
C ASP A 84 0.23 -26.00 -12.11
N ILE A 85 1.51 -25.92 -12.50
CA ILE A 85 1.95 -25.26 -13.74
C ILE A 85 1.43 -26.03 -14.96
N THR A 86 1.39 -27.37 -14.91
CA THR A 86 0.99 -28.21 -16.04
C THR A 86 -0.51 -28.48 -16.15
N THR A 87 -1.31 -28.16 -15.13
CA THR A 87 -2.77 -28.28 -15.18
C THR A 87 -3.48 -27.03 -15.69
N ASN A 88 -2.91 -25.83 -15.45
CA ASN A 88 -3.51 -24.55 -15.88
C ASN A 88 -2.83 -23.90 -17.08
N ALA A 89 -1.56 -24.21 -17.37
CA ALA A 89 -0.88 -23.70 -18.54
C ALA A 89 -0.27 -24.85 -19.36
N THR A 90 -0.51 -24.84 -20.67
CA THR A 90 0.09 -25.81 -21.59
C THR A 90 0.93 -25.09 -22.61
N ALA A 91 2.01 -25.74 -23.06
CA ALA A 91 2.98 -25.12 -23.98
C ALA A 91 2.37 -24.70 -25.32
N ASP A 92 1.17 -25.15 -25.68
CA ASP A 92 0.48 -24.80 -26.92
C ASP A 92 -1.04 -24.77 -26.67
N SER A 93 -1.46 -24.05 -25.62
CA SER A 93 -2.89 -23.84 -25.35
C SER A 93 -3.50 -22.99 -26.46
N THR A 94 -4.68 -23.37 -26.96
CA THR A 94 -5.45 -22.53 -27.89
C THR A 94 -6.04 -21.30 -27.23
N ASP A 95 -6.12 -21.28 -25.90
CA ASP A 95 -6.45 -20.09 -25.13
C ASP A 95 -5.17 -19.33 -24.82
N ALA A 96 -5.02 -18.14 -25.40
CA ALA A 96 -3.84 -17.30 -25.26
C ALA A 96 -3.51 -16.95 -23.80
N GLN A 97 -4.51 -16.92 -22.91
CA GLN A 97 -4.32 -16.59 -21.49
C GLN A 97 -3.71 -17.74 -20.66
N SER A 98 -3.76 -18.98 -21.16
CA SER A 98 -3.16 -20.17 -20.54
C SER A 98 -1.98 -20.74 -21.35
N SER A 99 -1.61 -20.10 -22.45
CA SER A 99 -0.47 -20.51 -23.27
C SER A 99 0.86 -20.07 -22.65
N LEU A 100 1.87 -20.94 -22.74
CA LEU A 100 3.27 -20.57 -22.42
C LEU A 100 4.00 -19.95 -23.63
N LEU A 101 3.34 -19.83 -24.78
CA LEU A 101 3.86 -19.15 -25.96
C LEU A 101 3.28 -17.75 -26.05
N LEU A 102 4.15 -16.79 -26.38
CA LEU A 102 3.74 -15.41 -26.61
C LEU A 102 2.89 -15.33 -27.88
N ASP A 103 1.66 -14.84 -27.74
CA ASP A 103 0.80 -14.59 -28.89
C ASP A 103 1.42 -13.48 -29.77
N PRO A 104 1.58 -13.68 -31.09
CA PRO A 104 2.15 -12.67 -31.97
C PRO A 104 1.40 -11.33 -31.97
N SER A 105 0.10 -11.33 -31.66
CA SER A 105 -0.74 -10.12 -31.64
C SER A 105 -0.39 -9.17 -30.50
N VAL A 106 0.25 -9.65 -29.42
CA VAL A 106 0.65 -8.80 -28.30
C VAL A 106 2.08 -8.29 -28.43
N ILE A 107 2.83 -8.65 -29.47
CA ILE A 107 4.22 -8.19 -29.67
C ILE A 107 4.26 -6.66 -29.80
N ALA A 108 4.92 -6.02 -28.83
CA ALA A 108 5.14 -4.58 -28.80
C ALA A 108 6.33 -4.23 -29.67
N THR A 109 6.09 -3.96 -30.96
CA THR A 109 7.15 -3.64 -31.94
C THR A 109 7.98 -2.42 -31.57
N GLY A 110 7.45 -1.51 -30.74
CA GLY A 110 8.20 -0.40 -30.16
C GLY A 110 9.41 -0.84 -29.32
N PHE A 111 9.38 -2.02 -28.71
CA PHE A 111 10.48 -2.54 -27.89
C PHE A 111 11.68 -3.00 -28.72
N LEU A 112 11.57 -3.01 -30.05
CA LEU A 112 12.70 -3.26 -30.96
C LEU A 112 13.63 -2.05 -31.06
N GLN A 113 13.18 -0.87 -30.62
CA GLN A 113 13.93 0.37 -30.71
C GLN A 113 14.52 0.75 -29.36
N ASN A 114 15.79 1.15 -29.36
CA ASN A 114 16.50 1.57 -28.15
C ASN A 114 16.34 3.07 -27.83
N GLY A 115 15.46 3.78 -28.56
CA GLY A 115 15.18 5.20 -28.39
C GLY A 115 16.24 6.15 -28.97
N GLN A 116 17.33 5.64 -29.57
CA GLN A 116 18.46 6.46 -30.06
C GLN A 116 18.35 6.84 -31.54
N SER A 117 17.12 6.85 -32.08
CA SER A 117 16.90 7.23 -33.49
C SER A 117 16.90 8.76 -33.65
N GLY A 118 17.41 9.26 -34.78
CA GLY A 118 17.51 10.69 -35.05
C GLY A 118 18.72 11.35 -34.39
N THR A 119 18.56 12.56 -33.84
CA THR A 119 19.57 13.24 -33.03
C THR A 119 19.14 13.14 -31.56
N PRO A 120 19.77 12.25 -30.77
CA PRO A 120 19.44 12.07 -29.36
C PRO A 120 19.66 13.33 -28.54
N GLU A 121 18.90 13.48 -27.46
CA GLU A 121 19.14 14.55 -26.49
C GLU A 121 20.47 14.34 -25.76
N ALA A 122 21.10 15.45 -25.34
CA ALA A 122 22.37 15.39 -24.63
C ALA A 122 22.23 14.58 -23.32
N GLY A 123 22.98 13.49 -23.20
CA GLY A 123 22.94 12.60 -22.03
C GLY A 123 21.91 11.47 -22.12
N GLN A 124 21.14 11.36 -23.21
CA GLN A 124 20.19 10.25 -23.41
C GLN A 124 20.94 8.92 -23.55
N VAL A 125 20.56 7.92 -22.74
CA VAL A 125 21.11 6.55 -22.80
C VAL A 125 20.20 5.61 -23.58
N ALA A 126 20.77 4.57 -24.19
CA ALA A 126 20.01 3.60 -24.97
C ALA A 126 19.14 2.72 -24.05
N SER A 127 17.88 2.52 -24.42
CA SER A 127 17.01 1.53 -23.77
C SER A 127 17.43 0.10 -24.13
N LEU A 128 17.11 -0.85 -23.26
CA LEU A 128 17.06 -2.25 -23.63
C LEU A 128 16.03 -2.47 -24.75
N THR A 129 16.23 -3.53 -25.53
CA THR A 129 15.31 -3.95 -26.59
C THR A 129 14.90 -5.40 -26.42
N SER A 130 13.74 -5.77 -26.97
CA SER A 130 13.24 -7.15 -26.91
C SER A 130 12.34 -7.47 -28.10
N ASN A 131 12.49 -8.69 -28.64
CA ASN A 131 11.61 -9.25 -29.65
C ASN A 131 10.40 -10.02 -29.06
N ASN A 132 10.37 -10.21 -27.73
CA ASN A 132 9.40 -11.06 -27.04
C ASN A 132 8.83 -10.38 -25.79
N ASN A 133 8.66 -9.05 -25.84
CA ASN A 133 8.08 -8.26 -24.75
C ASN A 133 8.75 -8.45 -23.38
N PHE A 134 10.04 -8.78 -23.36
CA PHE A 134 10.80 -9.06 -22.14
C PHE A 134 10.23 -10.20 -21.28
N ILE A 135 9.42 -11.12 -21.84
CA ILE A 135 8.80 -12.22 -21.07
C ILE A 135 9.81 -13.10 -20.32
N ASN A 136 11.05 -13.18 -20.85
CA ASN A 136 12.16 -13.94 -20.27
C ASN A 136 13.17 -13.09 -19.49
N TYR A 137 12.88 -11.81 -19.24
CA TYR A 137 13.84 -10.86 -18.63
C TYR A 137 14.39 -11.37 -17.30
N CYS A 138 13.52 -11.93 -16.45
CA CYS A 138 13.91 -12.42 -15.13
C CYS A 138 14.87 -13.61 -15.14
N LEU A 139 15.01 -14.35 -16.26
CA LEU A 139 15.91 -15.51 -16.35
C LEU A 139 17.37 -15.16 -16.08
N THR A 140 17.76 -13.91 -16.33
CA THR A 140 19.16 -13.46 -16.25
C THR A 140 19.45 -12.50 -15.10
N GLN A 141 18.46 -12.18 -14.26
CA GLN A 141 18.60 -11.14 -13.22
C GLN A 141 19.29 -11.62 -11.93
N ASN A 142 19.63 -12.91 -11.83
CA ASN A 142 20.34 -13.51 -10.71
C ASN A 142 19.76 -13.16 -9.31
N VAL A 143 18.45 -12.94 -9.25
CA VAL A 143 17.60 -12.69 -8.08
C VAL A 143 16.37 -13.60 -8.14
N PRO A 144 15.73 -13.93 -7.01
CA PRO A 144 14.52 -14.76 -7.02
C PRO A 144 13.35 -14.08 -7.75
N ILE A 145 12.38 -14.87 -8.19
CA ILE A 145 11.11 -14.36 -8.74
C ILE A 145 10.23 -13.85 -7.59
N THR A 146 9.61 -12.68 -7.77
CA THR A 146 8.74 -12.06 -6.76
C THR A 146 7.60 -12.99 -6.30
N ASN A 147 6.92 -13.64 -7.25
CA ASN A 147 5.93 -14.70 -7.00
C ASN A 147 4.84 -14.34 -5.95
N GLY A 148 4.36 -13.10 -5.95
CA GLY A 148 3.35 -12.66 -4.98
C GLY A 148 3.88 -12.34 -3.59
N LEU A 149 5.19 -12.42 -3.36
CA LEU A 149 5.82 -12.28 -2.05
C LEU A 149 6.67 -11.00 -1.93
N GLN A 150 6.69 -10.43 -0.74
CA GLN A 150 7.61 -9.34 -0.37
C GLN A 150 9.01 -9.89 -0.04
N LEU A 151 9.85 -10.04 -1.07
CA LEU A 151 11.22 -10.55 -0.92
C LEU A 151 12.20 -9.44 -0.54
N LEU A 152 12.55 -9.36 0.75
CA LEU A 152 13.38 -8.28 1.32
C LEU A 152 14.80 -8.16 0.73
N GLY A 153 15.31 -9.24 0.14
CA GLY A 153 16.62 -9.27 -0.54
C GLY A 153 16.62 -8.76 -1.98
N GLY A 154 15.46 -8.30 -2.48
CA GLY A 154 15.23 -7.97 -3.89
C GLY A 154 14.74 -9.17 -4.69
N SER A 155 14.05 -8.89 -5.80
CA SER A 155 13.47 -9.91 -6.69
C SER A 155 13.23 -9.36 -8.09
N CYS A 156 12.93 -10.25 -9.05
CA CYS A 156 12.45 -9.89 -10.39
C CYS A 156 11.00 -10.32 -10.56
N ASN A 157 10.14 -9.39 -10.99
CA ASN A 157 8.73 -9.69 -11.21
C ASN A 157 8.45 -9.91 -12.70
N PRO A 158 7.95 -11.08 -13.12
CA PRO A 158 7.60 -11.36 -14.51
C PRO A 158 6.24 -10.80 -14.92
N ALA A 159 5.40 -10.34 -13.98
CA ALA A 159 4.08 -9.81 -14.32
C ALA A 159 4.22 -8.52 -15.18
N PRO A 160 3.47 -8.41 -16.30
CA PRO A 160 3.50 -7.18 -17.09
C PRO A 160 2.92 -6.00 -16.30
N ILE A 161 3.30 -4.78 -16.70
CA ILE A 161 2.92 -3.57 -15.96
C ILE A 161 1.40 -3.31 -15.95
N GLY A 162 0.69 -3.74 -16.99
CA GLY A 162 -0.77 -3.63 -17.09
C GLY A 162 -1.26 -2.49 -17.97
N THR A 163 -2.52 -2.11 -17.75
CA THR A 163 -3.22 -1.10 -18.56
C THR A 163 -2.94 0.29 -18.02
N ILE A 164 -2.65 1.21 -18.93
CA ILE A 164 -2.30 2.60 -18.61
C ILE A 164 -3.53 3.48 -18.89
N PRO A 165 -3.99 4.33 -17.94
CA PRO A 165 -5.13 5.20 -18.14
C PRO A 165 -4.84 6.28 -19.19
N ALA A 166 -5.89 6.85 -19.77
CA ALA A 166 -5.76 8.05 -20.59
C ALA A 166 -5.24 9.25 -19.75
N VAL A 167 -4.66 10.25 -20.41
CA VAL A 167 -4.15 11.48 -19.75
C VAL A 167 -5.25 12.17 -18.92
N THR A 168 -6.50 12.12 -19.36
CA THR A 168 -7.64 12.72 -18.64
C THR A 168 -8.02 11.97 -17.36
N GLU A 169 -7.62 10.71 -17.24
CA GLU A 169 -7.91 9.80 -16.11
C GLU A 169 -6.66 9.53 -15.26
N MET A 170 -5.60 10.34 -15.39
CA MET A 170 -4.46 10.24 -14.48
C MET A 170 -4.89 10.64 -13.06
N PRO A 171 -4.48 9.89 -12.03
CA PRO A 171 -4.84 10.20 -10.66
C PRO A 171 -4.12 11.42 -10.13
N SER A 172 -4.72 12.06 -9.13
CA SER A 172 -4.07 13.11 -8.33
C SER A 172 -4.57 13.03 -6.89
N ALA A 173 -3.70 13.35 -5.93
CA ALA A 173 -4.06 13.41 -4.53
C ALA A 173 -3.68 14.75 -3.89
N LYS A 174 -4.37 15.13 -2.81
CA LYS A 174 -4.01 16.28 -1.97
C LYS A 174 -4.50 16.10 -0.53
N PHE A 175 -3.58 16.15 0.44
CA PHE A 175 -3.94 16.20 1.85
C PHE A 175 -4.65 17.51 2.18
N SER A 176 -5.78 17.38 2.88
CA SER A 176 -6.52 18.50 3.45
C SER A 176 -6.44 18.54 4.97
N ASN A 177 -6.04 17.44 5.62
CA ASN A 177 -5.73 17.43 7.05
C ASN A 177 -4.65 16.37 7.38
N PRO A 178 -3.59 16.70 8.13
CA PRO A 178 -3.09 18.06 8.32
C PRO A 178 -2.85 18.76 6.97
N ALA A 179 -3.08 20.07 6.90
CA ALA A 179 -2.67 20.87 5.77
C ALA A 179 -1.16 21.17 5.83
N ASN A 180 -0.58 21.57 4.69
CA ASN A 180 0.83 21.90 4.64
C ASN A 180 1.12 23.18 5.45
N GLY A 181 2.05 23.07 6.40
CA GLY A 181 2.44 24.13 7.33
C GLY A 181 1.66 24.12 8.65
N ASP A 182 0.74 23.17 8.84
CA ASP A 182 -0.05 23.10 10.07
C ASP A 182 0.81 22.79 11.30
N THR A 183 0.31 23.22 12.45
CA THR A 183 0.76 22.76 13.77
C THR A 183 -0.41 22.04 14.44
N ILE A 184 -0.24 20.77 14.78
CA ILE A 184 -1.24 19.97 15.50
C ILE A 184 -0.80 19.72 16.96
N PRO A 185 -1.71 19.37 17.88
CA PRO A 185 -1.33 18.99 19.24
C PRO A 185 -0.53 17.68 19.27
N ALA A 186 0.60 17.69 19.95
CA ALA A 186 1.40 16.49 20.16
C ALA A 186 0.64 15.45 21.01
N ASN A 187 0.87 14.16 20.73
CA ASN A 187 0.31 13.00 21.43
C ASN A 187 -1.23 13.04 21.58
N THR A 188 -1.92 13.70 20.64
CA THR A 188 -3.38 13.81 20.59
C THR A 188 -3.88 13.20 19.30
N ASP A 189 -5.02 12.52 19.36
CA ASP A 189 -5.63 11.91 18.19
C ASP A 189 -5.97 12.95 17.11
N PHE A 190 -5.81 12.54 15.86
CA PHE A 190 -6.25 13.33 14.71
C PHE A 190 -6.57 12.40 13.53
N THR A 191 -7.32 12.90 12.58
CA THR A 191 -7.70 12.17 11.37
C THR A 191 -6.96 12.74 10.17
N ILE A 192 -6.12 11.94 9.52
CA ILE A 192 -5.57 12.29 8.22
C ILE A 192 -6.71 12.26 7.20
N THR A 193 -6.83 13.30 6.37
CA THR A 193 -7.78 13.37 5.26
C THR A 193 -7.05 13.75 3.99
N MET A 194 -7.28 12.96 2.93
CA MET A 194 -6.70 13.18 1.61
C MET A 194 -7.78 13.11 0.54
N ASN A 195 -7.88 14.16 -0.25
CA ASN A 195 -8.72 14.20 -1.43
C ASN A 195 -8.03 13.45 -2.57
N VAL A 196 -8.78 12.65 -3.31
CA VAL A 196 -8.28 11.81 -4.41
C VAL A 196 -9.21 11.96 -5.61
N ASN A 197 -8.61 12.19 -6.78
CA ASN A 197 -9.31 12.18 -8.07
C ASN A 197 -8.75 11.09 -8.97
N ASN A 198 -9.61 10.55 -9.84
CA ASN A 198 -9.27 9.61 -10.91
C ASN A 198 -8.56 8.32 -10.45
N LEU A 199 -8.85 7.87 -9.23
CA LEU A 199 -8.42 6.60 -8.68
C LEU A 199 -9.61 5.93 -7.97
N ILE A 200 -9.95 4.72 -8.37
CA ILE A 200 -10.95 3.91 -7.68
C ILE A 200 -10.26 3.24 -6.50
N THR A 201 -10.27 3.92 -5.36
CA THR A 201 -9.67 3.44 -4.10
C THR A 201 -10.48 2.33 -3.44
N GLY A 202 -9.88 1.67 -2.44
CA GLY A 202 -10.50 0.57 -1.70
C GLY A 202 -10.29 -0.83 -2.29
N ASN A 203 -9.45 -0.93 -3.33
CA ASN A 203 -9.07 -2.21 -3.94
C ASN A 203 -7.67 -2.60 -3.44
N PHE A 204 -7.62 -3.02 -2.18
CA PHE A 204 -6.44 -3.58 -1.55
C PHE A 204 -6.50 -5.11 -1.62
N VAL A 205 -5.46 -5.74 -2.18
CA VAL A 205 -5.31 -7.21 -2.21
C VAL A 205 -4.25 -7.67 -1.23
N ASN A 206 -4.29 -8.94 -0.82
CA ASN A 206 -3.39 -9.50 0.18
C ASN A 206 -1.90 -9.29 -0.19
N ALA A 207 -1.20 -8.43 0.55
CA ALA A 207 0.20 -8.08 0.32
C ALA A 207 1.18 -9.20 0.68
N ASP A 208 0.75 -10.22 1.42
CA ASP A 208 1.61 -11.36 1.80
C ASP A 208 1.54 -12.49 0.76
N GLU A 209 0.51 -12.51 -0.08
CA GLU A 209 0.22 -13.62 -1.01
C GLU A 209 0.17 -13.18 -2.48
N SER A 210 -0.11 -11.91 -2.76
CA SER A 210 -0.35 -11.41 -4.13
C SER A 210 0.38 -10.10 -4.44
N TYR A 211 1.50 -9.86 -3.76
CA TYR A 211 2.36 -8.68 -3.96
C TYR A 211 2.93 -8.64 -5.38
N PHE A 212 2.58 -7.58 -6.10
CA PHE A 212 2.86 -7.39 -7.52
C PHE A 212 2.43 -8.55 -8.44
N ALA A 213 1.48 -9.38 -8.00
CA ALA A 213 1.14 -10.63 -8.69
C ALA A 213 0.25 -10.44 -9.92
N ALA A 214 -0.41 -9.28 -10.08
CA ALA A 214 -1.25 -8.98 -11.23
C ALA A 214 -0.94 -7.61 -11.83
N PRO A 215 -1.19 -7.41 -13.14
CA PRO A 215 -0.97 -6.12 -13.81
C PRO A 215 -1.90 -5.03 -13.28
N GLN A 216 -1.52 -3.75 -13.46
CA GLN A 216 -2.41 -2.62 -13.23
C GLN A 216 -3.68 -2.75 -14.09
N GLN A 217 -4.83 -2.50 -13.47
CA GLN A 217 -6.14 -2.53 -14.12
C GLN A 217 -6.75 -1.13 -14.16
N VAL A 218 -7.48 -0.85 -15.23
CA VAL A 218 -8.33 0.33 -15.35
C VAL A 218 -9.78 -0.13 -15.45
N ASP A 219 -10.68 0.61 -14.81
CA ASP A 219 -12.11 0.34 -14.93
C ASP A 219 -12.59 0.62 -16.35
N ALA A 220 -13.36 -0.32 -16.91
CA ALA A 220 -13.76 -0.27 -18.31
C ALA A 220 -14.73 0.88 -18.63
N THR A 221 -15.43 1.41 -17.61
CA THR A 221 -16.43 2.46 -17.80
C THR A 221 -15.82 3.85 -17.67
N SER A 222 -15.07 4.07 -16.59
CA SER A 222 -14.47 5.37 -16.26
C SER A 222 -13.08 5.57 -16.85
N GLY A 223 -12.33 4.49 -17.13
CA GLY A 223 -10.93 4.55 -17.52
C GLY A 223 -9.97 4.85 -16.36
N GLN A 224 -10.49 4.96 -15.14
CA GLN A 224 -9.69 5.23 -13.93
C GLN A 224 -8.96 3.96 -13.46
N ILE A 225 -7.80 4.14 -12.84
CA ILE A 225 -7.05 3.03 -12.25
C ILE A 225 -7.85 2.42 -11.09
N ILE A 226 -7.85 1.09 -11.00
CA ILE A 226 -8.40 0.34 -9.86
C ILE A 226 -7.27 0.05 -8.88
N GLY A 227 -7.37 0.61 -7.67
CA GLY A 227 -6.29 0.50 -6.70
C GLY A 227 -6.66 0.93 -5.30
N HIS A 228 -5.64 1.36 -4.56
CA HIS A 228 -5.76 1.83 -3.19
C HIS A 228 -4.64 2.84 -2.91
N THR A 229 -4.60 3.34 -1.67
CA THR A 229 -3.54 4.24 -1.23
C THR A 229 -3.02 3.81 0.12
N HIS A 230 -1.80 4.24 0.42
CA HIS A 230 -1.26 4.26 1.77
C HIS A 230 -1.01 5.70 2.20
N VAL A 231 -0.83 5.89 3.50
CA VAL A 231 -0.24 7.10 4.07
C VAL A 231 0.99 6.70 4.87
N VAL A 232 2.07 7.46 4.71
CA VAL A 232 3.31 7.31 5.46
C VAL A 232 3.70 8.64 6.07
N MET A 233 4.06 8.62 7.35
CA MET A 233 4.51 9.77 8.07
C MET A 233 5.93 9.54 8.58
N GLU A 234 6.84 10.43 8.19
CA GLU A 234 8.25 10.39 8.56
C GLU A 234 8.55 11.54 9.52
N LEU A 235 9.32 11.26 10.57
CA LEU A 235 9.88 12.30 11.45
C LEU A 235 11.08 12.94 10.75
N LEU A 236 11.13 14.26 10.78
CA LEU A 236 12.24 15.07 10.30
C LEU A 236 13.07 15.61 11.48
N SER A 237 14.32 15.97 11.23
CA SER A 237 15.11 16.77 12.18
C SER A 237 14.46 18.13 12.42
N ASP A 238 13.96 18.73 11.34
CA ASP A 238 13.24 20.00 11.27
C ASP A 238 12.63 20.16 9.86
N LEU A 239 11.77 21.16 9.66
CA LEU A 239 11.12 21.40 8.36
C LEU A 239 12.08 21.83 7.24
N GLY A 240 13.29 22.30 7.59
CA GLY A 240 14.35 22.67 6.65
C GLY A 240 15.31 21.53 6.31
N GLN A 241 15.04 20.31 6.78
CA GLN A 241 15.87 19.14 6.49
C GLN A 241 16.04 18.95 4.96
N THR A 242 17.29 18.85 4.52
CA THR A 242 17.65 18.59 3.11
C THR A 242 18.31 17.22 2.91
N THR A 243 18.69 16.56 4.00
CA THR A 243 19.19 15.18 3.96
C THR A 243 18.03 14.21 3.77
N PRO A 244 18.15 13.19 2.90
CA PRO A 244 17.10 12.19 2.74
C PRO A 244 16.77 11.46 4.06
N THR A 245 15.48 11.18 4.28
CA THR A 245 15.03 10.28 5.34
C THR A 245 15.44 8.83 5.07
N ASN A 246 15.41 7.99 6.10
CA ASN A 246 15.57 6.54 5.93
C ASN A 246 14.19 5.92 5.67
N PRO A 247 13.91 5.35 4.48
CA PRO A 247 12.60 4.81 4.14
C PRO A 247 12.18 3.58 4.98
N GLN A 248 13.08 3.00 5.78
CA GLN A 248 12.77 1.93 6.73
C GLN A 248 12.24 2.45 8.08
N VAL A 249 12.26 3.78 8.30
CA VAL A 249 11.89 4.40 9.57
C VAL A 249 10.77 5.40 9.33
N PHE A 250 9.62 5.16 9.95
CA PHE A 250 8.45 6.03 9.88
C PHE A 250 7.80 6.15 11.26
N ALA A 251 7.17 7.29 11.52
CA ALA A 251 6.39 7.54 12.73
C ALA A 251 5.00 6.89 12.64
N PHE A 252 4.44 6.81 11.43
CA PHE A 252 3.15 6.17 11.17
C PHE A 252 3.09 5.63 9.74
N PHE A 253 2.45 4.47 9.56
CA PHE A 253 2.14 3.91 8.25
C PHE A 253 0.78 3.22 8.29
N LYS A 254 -0.03 3.43 7.25
CA LYS A 254 -1.32 2.74 7.13
C LYS A 254 -1.71 2.57 5.67
N GLY A 255 -2.05 1.33 5.30
CA GLY A 255 -2.81 1.05 4.08
C GLY A 255 -4.28 1.43 4.26
N VAL A 256 -4.87 2.03 3.24
CA VAL A 256 -6.25 2.48 3.22
C VAL A 256 -7.08 1.53 2.37
N ASP A 257 -7.74 0.60 3.06
CA ASP A 257 -8.51 -0.48 2.43
C ASP A 257 -9.92 -0.02 2.03
N ALA A 258 -10.38 1.12 2.55
CA ALA A 258 -11.71 1.66 2.26
C ALA A 258 -11.71 2.51 0.99
N ALA A 259 -12.82 2.47 0.26
CA ALA A 259 -13.08 3.38 -0.84
C ALA A 259 -13.22 4.82 -0.34
N ALA A 260 -12.86 5.79 -1.19
CA ALA A 260 -13.04 7.19 -0.90
C ALA A 260 -14.53 7.53 -0.76
N VAL A 261 -14.87 8.32 0.25
CA VAL A 261 -16.21 8.84 0.49
C VAL A 261 -16.21 10.32 0.13
N ASN A 262 -17.08 10.73 -0.81
CA ASN A 262 -17.13 12.09 -1.34
C ASN A 262 -15.76 12.59 -1.88
N GLY A 263 -15.00 11.70 -2.50
CA GLY A 263 -13.69 12.02 -3.08
C GLY A 263 -12.54 12.12 -2.06
N ALA A 264 -12.75 11.71 -0.81
CA ALA A 264 -11.71 11.71 0.22
C ALA A 264 -11.52 10.35 0.88
N VAL A 265 -10.27 10.02 1.20
CA VAL A 265 -9.91 8.94 2.11
C VAL A 265 -9.54 9.51 3.47
N THR A 266 -9.85 8.76 4.53
CA THR A 266 -9.57 9.18 5.91
C THR A 266 -8.86 8.08 6.69
N VAL A 267 -7.92 8.47 7.55
CA VAL A 267 -7.16 7.56 8.41
C VAL A 267 -7.01 8.16 9.80
N ASP A 268 -7.43 7.44 10.83
CA ASP A 268 -7.29 7.89 12.22
C ASP A 268 -5.90 7.55 12.78
N VAL A 269 -5.28 8.53 13.44
CA VAL A 269 -4.02 8.40 14.18
C VAL A 269 -4.35 8.50 15.67
N THR A 270 -4.82 7.41 16.26
CA THR A 270 -5.49 7.40 17.58
C THR A 270 -4.58 7.82 18.76
N SER A 271 -3.27 7.69 18.65
CA SER A 271 -2.33 8.14 19.70
C SER A 271 -1.63 9.46 19.37
N GLY A 272 -2.01 10.09 18.26
CA GLY A 272 -1.27 11.21 17.70
C GLY A 272 0.17 10.86 17.35
N VAL A 273 0.99 11.90 17.29
CA VAL A 273 2.45 11.78 17.15
C VAL A 273 3.15 12.69 18.17
N PRO A 274 4.36 12.33 18.63
CA PRO A 274 5.14 13.17 19.55
C PRO A 274 5.45 14.56 18.98
N ASP A 275 5.91 15.48 19.83
CA ASP A 275 6.42 16.79 19.42
C ASP A 275 7.52 16.62 18.35
N GLY A 276 7.44 17.38 17.25
CA GLY A 276 8.39 17.27 16.14
C GLY A 276 7.89 17.80 14.80
N ALA A 277 8.78 17.79 13.81
CA ALA A 277 8.46 18.13 12.42
C ALA A 277 8.25 16.85 11.60
N TYR A 278 7.19 16.82 10.79
CA TYR A 278 6.76 15.63 10.08
C TYR A 278 6.56 15.89 8.60
N ARG A 279 6.87 14.86 7.80
CA ARG A 279 6.48 14.75 6.41
C ARG A 279 5.44 13.65 6.29
N LEU A 280 4.25 13.99 5.80
CA LEU A 280 3.17 13.05 5.52
C LEU A 280 3.03 12.94 4.00
N CYS A 281 3.16 11.73 3.46
CA CYS A 281 3.01 11.46 2.03
C CYS A 281 2.00 10.35 1.77
N SER A 282 1.42 10.36 0.58
CA SER A 282 0.64 9.25 0.05
C SER A 282 1.53 8.23 -0.67
N ILE A 283 0.99 7.03 -0.86
CA ILE A 283 1.49 6.06 -1.82
C ILE A 283 0.28 5.53 -2.58
N ASN A 284 -0.01 6.12 -3.75
CA ASN A 284 -1.07 5.69 -4.63
C ASN A 284 -0.62 4.46 -5.42
N SER A 285 -1.35 3.37 -5.26
CA SER A 285 -0.98 2.06 -5.77
C SER A 285 -2.11 1.47 -6.60
N SER A 286 -1.75 0.71 -7.63
CA SER A 286 -2.67 -0.26 -8.23
C SER A 286 -3.03 -1.36 -7.23
N SER A 287 -4.04 -2.16 -7.56
CA SER A 287 -4.60 -3.15 -6.62
C SER A 287 -3.54 -4.09 -6.02
N ASN A 288 -2.57 -4.54 -6.83
CA ASN A 288 -1.49 -5.45 -6.42
C ASN A 288 -0.23 -4.74 -5.94
N HIS A 289 -0.37 -3.52 -5.41
CA HIS A 289 0.67 -2.74 -4.72
C HIS A 289 1.70 -2.05 -5.62
N GLN A 290 1.69 -2.26 -6.95
CA GLN A 290 2.58 -1.50 -7.83
C GLN A 290 2.22 -0.01 -7.75
N PRO A 291 3.21 0.90 -7.70
CA PRO A 291 2.96 2.33 -7.88
C PRO A 291 2.14 2.55 -9.15
N VAL A 292 1.21 3.51 -9.12
CA VAL A 292 0.39 3.80 -10.29
C VAL A 292 1.24 4.25 -11.49
N ILE A 293 0.94 3.70 -12.67
CA ILE A 293 1.65 3.99 -13.93
C ILE A 293 0.70 4.76 -14.86
N VAL A 294 1.19 5.84 -15.48
CA VAL A 294 0.41 6.78 -16.30
C VAL A 294 1.01 6.99 -17.70
N ALA A 295 0.23 7.61 -18.60
CA ALA A 295 0.48 7.64 -20.04
C ALA A 295 1.63 8.53 -20.51
N VAL A 296 2.06 9.52 -19.73
CA VAL A 296 3.06 10.50 -20.13
C VAL A 296 4.02 10.77 -18.98
N ALA A 297 5.26 11.15 -19.29
CA ALA A 297 6.25 11.54 -18.28
C ALA A 297 6.07 12.99 -17.79
N GLN A 298 5.49 13.87 -18.61
CA GLN A 298 5.21 15.27 -18.24
C GLN A 298 3.84 15.37 -17.57
N HIS A 299 3.77 15.07 -16.28
CA HIS A 299 2.57 15.18 -15.44
C HIS A 299 2.91 15.72 -14.04
N GLY A 300 1.89 16.14 -13.29
CA GLY A 300 2.06 16.48 -11.87
C GLY A 300 2.31 15.24 -11.01
N ALA A 301 2.75 15.42 -9.76
CA ALA A 301 2.90 14.29 -8.84
C ALA A 301 1.55 13.57 -8.67
N LEU A 302 1.59 12.24 -8.78
CA LEU A 302 0.41 11.39 -8.58
C LEU A 302 0.11 11.24 -7.08
N ASP A 303 1.16 11.28 -6.28
CA ASP A 303 1.14 11.37 -4.83
C ASP A 303 1.19 12.81 -4.33
N ASP A 304 0.80 13.01 -3.07
CA ASP A 304 0.99 14.26 -2.37
C ASP A 304 1.93 14.10 -1.18
N CYS A 305 2.56 15.19 -0.77
CA CYS A 305 3.29 15.29 0.47
C CYS A 305 3.01 16.65 1.13
N VAL A 306 2.72 16.63 2.43
CA VAL A 306 2.61 17.82 3.26
C VAL A 306 3.58 17.75 4.42
N TYR A 307 4.00 18.93 4.87
CA TYR A 307 4.89 19.10 6.00
C TYR A 307 4.14 19.81 7.12
N PHE A 308 4.23 19.31 8.34
CA PHE A 308 3.53 19.91 9.48
C PHE A 308 4.35 19.70 10.76
N THR A 309 4.00 20.37 11.84
CA THR A 309 4.60 20.14 13.16
C THR A 309 3.56 19.61 14.13
N ALA A 310 3.98 18.76 15.06
CA ALA A 310 3.21 18.50 16.26
C ALA A 310 3.86 19.25 17.42
N SER A 311 3.06 19.98 18.20
CA SER A 311 3.55 20.75 19.34
C SER A 311 2.69 20.57 20.58
N GLY A 312 3.32 20.48 21.75
CA GLY A 312 2.63 20.53 23.05
C GLY A 312 1.90 21.86 23.31
N ASP A 313 2.31 22.94 22.63
CA ASP A 313 1.71 24.28 22.76
C ASP A 313 0.60 24.54 21.73
N ALA A 314 0.31 23.58 20.84
CA ALA A 314 -0.74 23.73 19.85
C ALA A 314 -2.13 23.61 20.50
N ALA A 315 -3.00 24.59 20.26
CA ALA A 315 -4.40 24.47 20.64
C ALA A 315 -5.07 23.35 19.82
N ALA A 316 -5.86 22.50 20.47
CA ALA A 316 -6.63 21.47 19.78
C ALA A 316 -7.54 22.11 18.71
N ASN A 317 -7.35 21.73 17.45
CA ASN A 317 -8.21 22.16 16.36
C ASN A 317 -9.57 21.46 16.50
N THR A 318 -10.46 22.07 17.29
CA THR A 318 -11.82 21.59 17.50
C THR A 318 -12.68 21.93 16.28
N THR A 319 -12.43 21.24 15.17
CA THR A 319 -13.44 21.12 14.09
C THR A 319 -14.45 20.02 14.47
N ALA A 320 -14.96 20.08 15.71
CA ALA A 320 -16.20 19.40 16.02
C ALA A 320 -17.31 20.24 15.41
N GLN A 321 -18.05 19.63 14.48
CA GLN A 321 -19.29 20.15 13.93
C GLN A 321 -20.09 20.86 15.03
N GLN A 322 -20.28 22.17 14.89
CA GLN A 322 -21.29 22.87 15.67
C GLN A 322 -22.64 22.28 15.31
N ALA A 323 -23.09 21.30 16.10
CA ALA A 323 -24.51 21.05 16.25
C ALA A 323 -25.11 22.32 16.86
N THR A 324 -25.69 23.15 16.02
CA THR A 324 -26.53 24.26 16.43
C THR A 324 -27.78 23.70 17.10
N GLU A 325 -27.76 23.59 18.43
CA GLU A 325 -28.98 23.56 19.23
C GLU A 325 -29.46 25.00 19.44
N PRO A 326 -30.76 25.30 19.23
CA PRO A 326 -31.25 26.67 19.15
C PRO A 326 -31.38 27.26 20.55
N CYS A 327 -30.49 28.19 20.90
CA CYS A 327 -30.74 29.10 22.00
C CYS A 327 -31.83 30.10 21.58
N CYS A 328 -33.01 29.91 22.18
CA CYS A 328 -34.08 30.89 22.43
C CYS A 328 -33.98 32.21 21.62
N SER A 329 -34.72 32.29 20.51
CA SER A 329 -34.89 33.51 19.75
C SER A 329 -35.73 34.52 20.53
N THR A 330 -35.14 35.69 20.81
CA THR A 330 -35.84 36.89 21.25
C THR A 330 -36.82 37.35 20.17
N ALA A 331 -38.09 37.45 20.55
CA ALA A 331 -39.17 37.89 19.69
C ALA A 331 -39.00 39.37 19.30
N ALA A 332 -39.14 39.64 18.00
CA ALA A 332 -39.27 40.96 17.44
C ALA A 332 -40.55 41.66 17.94
N VAL A 333 -40.41 42.89 18.38
CA VAL A 333 -41.52 43.79 18.70
C VAL A 333 -42.23 44.17 17.39
N THR A 334 -43.49 43.79 17.25
CA THR A 334 -44.43 44.41 16.31
C THR A 334 -45.63 44.95 17.07
N THR A 335 -45.91 46.23 16.84
CA THR A 335 -47.06 46.98 17.36
C THR A 335 -48.31 46.72 16.53
N ALA A 336 -49.43 46.34 17.16
CA ALA A 336 -50.80 46.83 16.85
C ALA A 336 -51.90 46.07 17.63
N GLY A 337 -52.91 46.81 18.14
CA GLY A 337 -54.33 46.41 18.01
C GLY A 337 -55.04 45.67 19.16
N GLU A 338 -55.63 46.45 20.07
CA GLU A 338 -56.92 46.32 20.80
C GLU A 338 -57.63 44.98 21.14
N SER A 339 -58.06 44.97 22.43
CA SER A 339 -59.32 44.50 23.03
C SER A 339 -59.45 43.04 23.53
N GLY A 340 -59.96 42.91 24.78
CA GLY A 340 -60.69 41.72 25.22
C GLY A 340 -60.20 40.99 26.48
N SER A 341 -60.55 41.51 27.65
CA SER A 341 -61.07 40.78 28.84
C SER A 341 -60.38 39.52 29.42
N THR A 342 -60.16 39.64 30.74
CA THR A 342 -60.25 38.63 31.83
C THR A 342 -59.07 37.71 32.21
N ARG A 343 -58.52 38.02 33.41
CA ARG A 343 -58.23 37.15 34.60
C ARG A 343 -57.31 35.92 34.36
N ALA A 344 -56.27 35.62 35.15
CA ALA A 344 -55.84 36.06 36.47
C ALA A 344 -54.38 35.58 36.74
N TRP A 345 -53.67 36.34 37.59
CA TRP A 345 -52.73 35.91 38.66
C TRP A 345 -51.53 35.00 38.26
N SER A 346 -50.26 35.30 38.54
CA SER A 346 -49.63 36.20 39.52
C SER A 346 -48.15 36.48 39.17
N ARG A 347 -47.71 37.66 39.60
CA ARG A 347 -46.35 38.25 39.52
C ARG A 347 -45.31 37.42 40.28
N CYS A 348 -44.14 37.19 39.69
CA CYS A 348 -42.88 37.96 39.84
C CYS A 348 -42.38 38.12 41.28
N ARG A 349 -41.18 37.56 41.54
CA ARG A 349 -40.22 38.19 42.45
C ARG A 349 -38.79 37.94 42.00
N THR A 350 -38.15 39.03 41.61
CA THR A 350 -36.71 39.22 41.45
C THR A 350 -36.04 39.46 42.81
N THR A 351 -34.84 38.92 42.98
CA THR A 351 -33.76 39.46 43.84
C THR A 351 -32.47 39.09 43.09
N GLY A 352 -31.69 40.01 42.50
CA GLY A 352 -30.77 40.94 43.19
C GLY A 352 -29.63 40.10 43.78
N GLY A 353 -28.37 40.16 43.34
CA GLY A 353 -27.55 41.34 43.05
C GLY A 353 -26.49 41.48 44.15
N ASP A 354 -25.22 41.41 43.75
CA ASP A 354 -23.99 41.84 44.42
C ASP A 354 -23.38 40.99 45.56
N GLY A 355 -22.06 40.75 45.42
CA GLY A 355 -21.18 40.15 46.41
C GLY A 355 -19.73 40.08 45.89
N ASP A 356 -18.97 41.14 46.15
CA ASP A 356 -17.54 41.30 45.88
C ASP A 356 -16.65 40.19 46.47
N CYS A 357 -15.45 40.05 45.86
CA CYS A 357 -14.12 39.97 46.50
C CYS A 357 -13.25 38.80 46.00
N ASN A 358 -12.17 39.21 45.32
CA ASN A 358 -10.87 38.54 45.07
C ASN A 358 -10.82 37.36 44.08
#